data_AF-A0AAY4C7H2-F1
#
_entry.id   AF-A0AAY4C7H2-F1
#
_cell.length_a   1.000
_cell.length_b   1.000
_cell.length_c   1.000
_cell.angle_alpha   90.00
_cell.angle_beta   90.00
_cell.angle_gamma   90.00
#
_symmetry.space_group_name_H-M   'P 1'
#
loop_
_entity.id
_entity.type
_entity.pdbx_description
1 polymer ?
#
loop_
_entity_poly.entity_id
_entity_poly.type
_entity_poly.pdbx_seq_one_letter_code
_entity_poly.pdbx_strand_id
1 'polypeptide(L)'
;MSRCRDGIRTVLRRALKVPWRFNRRWWVRRTCVCSVCQVPVLEGKSVQQTVDMLHRQLEQLGAMKQGSFWVDCETYHTTGTASGQPSKLLYVMHNSEAPLSCTALFEGGPCLMADGNFDVLMVKLKSHFQNAKGHKVESRGARYRYCDFLVKLGTVTMNSSARGISVEVEYCACVVPGDCWNLIKEFIQSFLGPNVPELPSVFATKAEGLFVPADAVDTMTQYLELFGKVRKQQVLQGASVR
;
A
#
# COMPACT_ATOMS: atom_id res chain seq x y z
N MET A 1 -25.12 -7.87 -25.57
CA MET A 1 -24.14 -7.06 -24.81
C MET A 1 -22.87 -6.73 -25.64
N SER A 2 -23.02 -6.43 -26.93
CA SER A 2 -21.89 -6.16 -27.85
C SER A 2 -21.74 -4.69 -28.25
N ARG A 3 -22.66 -3.79 -27.85
CA ARG A 3 -22.66 -2.39 -28.33
C ARG A 3 -21.95 -1.37 -27.42
N CYS A 4 -21.53 -1.72 -26.19
CA CYS A 4 -20.76 -0.82 -25.33
C CYS A 4 -19.24 -0.81 -25.59
N ARG A 5 -18.71 -1.76 -26.37
CA ARG A 5 -17.25 -1.86 -26.62
C ARG A 5 -16.74 -0.98 -27.77
N ASP A 6 -17.61 -0.54 -28.68
CA ASP A 6 -17.19 0.16 -29.91
C ASP A 6 -17.25 1.70 -29.84
N GLY A 7 -18.04 2.26 -28.92
CA GLY A 7 -18.15 3.73 -28.76
C GLY A 7 -16.86 4.37 -28.21
N ILE A 8 -16.31 3.80 -27.13
CA ILE A 8 -15.13 4.37 -26.43
C ILE A 8 -13.84 4.21 -27.26
N ARG A 9 -13.70 3.10 -28.00
CA ARG A 9 -12.53 2.87 -28.87
C ARG A 9 -12.48 3.83 -30.06
N THR A 10 -13.62 4.30 -30.55
CA THR A 10 -13.69 5.18 -31.73
C THR A 10 -13.39 6.64 -31.37
N VAL A 11 -13.80 7.08 -30.17
CA VAL A 11 -13.49 8.44 -29.66
C VAL A 11 -11.99 8.58 -29.34
N LEU A 12 -11.38 7.56 -28.72
CA LEU A 12 -9.95 7.58 -28.36
C LEU A 12 -9.00 7.49 -29.57
N ARG A 13 -9.41 6.83 -30.68
CA ARG A 13 -8.59 6.77 -31.91
C ARG A 13 -8.56 8.06 -32.71
N ARG A 14 -9.61 8.88 -32.63
CA ARG A 14 -9.68 10.17 -33.36
C ARG A 14 -8.93 11.30 -32.63
N ALA A 15 -8.85 11.25 -31.30
CA ALA A 15 -8.25 12.33 -30.50
C ALA A 15 -6.70 12.28 -30.46
N LEU A 16 -6.09 11.11 -30.62
CA LEU A 16 -4.64 10.95 -30.41
C LEU A 16 -4.03 10.19 -31.60
N LYS A 17 -3.56 10.94 -32.61
CA LYS A 17 -2.70 10.42 -33.70
C LYS A 17 -1.32 10.01 -33.15
N VAL A 18 -1.25 8.98 -32.29
CA VAL A 18 0.01 8.46 -31.77
C VAL A 18 0.07 6.95 -31.98
N PRO A 19 1.01 6.44 -32.79
CA PRO A 19 1.14 5.01 -33.04
C PRO A 19 1.81 4.34 -31.84
N TRP A 20 1.03 3.69 -30.99
CA TRP A 20 1.55 2.89 -29.87
C TRP A 20 2.21 1.61 -30.40
N ARG A 21 3.54 1.62 -30.55
CA ARG A 21 4.37 0.41 -30.56
C ARG A 21 4.85 0.13 -29.14
N PHE A 22 4.38 -0.98 -28.58
CA PHE A 22 4.73 -1.43 -27.23
C PHE A 22 6.18 -1.95 -27.23
N ASN A 23 7.13 -1.14 -26.76
CA ASN A 23 8.52 -1.56 -26.55
C ASN A 23 8.80 -1.59 -25.03
N ARG A 24 9.13 -2.79 -24.50
CA ARG A 24 9.23 -3.11 -23.05
C ARG A 24 10.48 -2.56 -22.34
N ARG A 25 11.02 -1.41 -22.74
CA ARG A 25 12.35 -0.97 -22.26
C ARG A 25 12.45 0.43 -21.66
N TRP A 26 11.34 1.11 -21.44
CA TRP A 26 11.34 2.38 -20.72
C TRP A 26 10.29 2.32 -19.63
N TRP A 27 10.69 2.67 -18.42
CA TRP A 27 9.81 3.07 -17.32
C TRP A 27 9.01 4.29 -17.79
N VAL A 28 8.01 4.08 -18.65
CA VAL A 28 6.96 5.06 -18.86
C VAL A 28 6.30 5.15 -17.50
N ARG A 29 6.54 6.26 -16.79
CA ARG A 29 5.83 6.64 -15.56
C ARG A 29 4.34 6.38 -15.82
N ARG A 30 3.85 5.22 -15.40
CA ARG A 30 2.42 4.98 -15.38
C ARG A 30 1.93 5.87 -14.28
N THR A 31 1.25 6.93 -14.66
CA THR A 31 0.40 7.63 -13.71
C THR A 31 -0.61 6.59 -13.25
N CYS A 32 -0.51 6.20 -11.99
CA CYS A 32 -1.47 5.35 -11.30
C CYS A 32 -1.85 6.03 -9.99
N VAL A 33 -2.97 5.60 -9.44
CA VAL A 33 -3.43 6.04 -8.13
C VAL A 33 -3.58 4.81 -7.26
N CYS A 34 -2.96 4.84 -6.09
CA CYS A 34 -2.93 3.70 -5.18
C CYS A 34 -3.53 4.10 -3.82
N SER A 35 -4.38 3.24 -3.29
CA SER A 35 -4.99 3.38 -1.96
C SER A 35 -4.72 2.13 -1.14
N VAL A 36 -4.14 2.29 0.05
CA VAL A 36 -3.96 1.22 1.03
C VAL A 36 -4.87 1.49 2.22
N CYS A 37 -5.71 0.52 2.58
CA CYS A 37 -6.63 0.66 3.70
C CYS A 37 -6.68 -0.61 4.58
N GLN A 38 -6.98 -0.39 5.87
CA GLN A 38 -7.30 -1.47 6.80
C GLN A 38 -8.76 -1.86 6.64
N VAL A 39 -9.04 -3.16 6.57
CA VAL A 39 -10.41 -3.68 6.53
C VAL A 39 -10.80 -4.13 7.95
N PRO A 40 -11.98 -3.72 8.47
CA PRO A 40 -12.45 -4.20 9.75
C PRO A 40 -12.75 -5.70 9.68
N VAL A 41 -12.42 -6.41 10.77
CA VAL A 41 -12.84 -7.80 10.94
C VAL A 41 -14.33 -7.77 11.30
N LEU A 42 -15.15 -8.51 10.57
CA LEU A 42 -16.58 -8.59 10.84
C LEU A 42 -16.84 -9.23 12.21
N GLU A 43 -17.86 -8.76 12.92
CA GLU A 43 -18.26 -9.33 14.20
C GLU A 43 -18.49 -10.84 14.10
N GLY A 44 -17.95 -11.58 15.07
CA GLY A 44 -18.05 -13.04 15.11
C GLY A 44 -17.18 -13.78 14.08
N LYS A 45 -16.38 -13.09 13.26
CA LYS A 45 -15.44 -13.72 12.33
C LYS A 45 -13.98 -13.56 12.77
N SER A 46 -13.15 -14.52 12.39
CA SER A 46 -11.70 -14.37 12.47
C SER A 46 -11.16 -13.53 11.31
N VAL A 47 -9.91 -13.05 11.46
CA VAL A 47 -9.16 -12.39 10.37
C VAL A 47 -9.14 -13.28 9.13
N GLN A 48 -8.81 -14.56 9.28
CA GLN A 48 -8.74 -15.50 8.16
C GLN A 48 -10.09 -15.68 7.47
N GLN A 49 -11.17 -15.85 8.23
CA GLN A 49 -12.52 -16.00 7.67
C GLN A 49 -12.95 -14.77 6.88
N THR A 50 -12.57 -13.58 7.34
CA THR A 50 -12.86 -12.33 6.63
C THR A 50 -12.03 -12.21 5.35
N VAL A 51 -10.75 -12.59 5.38
CA VAL A 51 -9.88 -12.65 4.18
C VAL A 51 -10.43 -13.65 3.15
N ASP A 52 -10.84 -14.84 3.57
CA ASP A 52 -11.41 -15.86 2.67
C ASP A 52 -12.73 -15.38 2.03
N MET A 53 -13.54 -14.63 2.77
CA MET A 53 -14.76 -14.01 2.24
C MET A 53 -14.42 -12.96 1.16
N LEU A 54 -13.44 -12.10 1.42
CA LEU A 54 -13.01 -11.06 0.49
C LEU A 54 -12.40 -11.65 -0.80
N HIS A 55 -11.65 -12.76 -0.69
CA HIS A 55 -11.18 -13.52 -1.86
C HIS A 55 -12.35 -13.94 -2.76
N ARG A 56 -13.39 -14.55 -2.16
CA ARG A 56 -14.58 -14.97 -2.91
C ARG A 56 -15.31 -13.80 -3.55
N GLN A 57 -15.43 -12.66 -2.85
CA GLN A 57 -16.08 -11.47 -3.40
C GLN A 57 -15.33 -10.92 -4.62
N LEU A 58 -13.99 -10.84 -4.55
CA LEU A 58 -13.17 -10.43 -5.69
C LEU A 58 -13.32 -11.38 -6.88
N GLU A 59 -13.33 -12.69 -6.63
CA GLU A 59 -13.50 -13.71 -7.67
C GLU A 59 -14.92 -13.67 -8.29
N GLN A 60 -15.96 -13.43 -7.48
CA GLN A 60 -17.34 -13.25 -7.95
C GLN A 60 -17.50 -11.99 -8.81
N LEU A 61 -16.76 -10.92 -8.53
CA LEU A 61 -16.68 -9.74 -9.38
C LEU A 61 -15.97 -10.01 -10.71
N GLY A 62 -15.28 -11.15 -10.84
CA GLY A 62 -14.50 -11.53 -12.02
C GLY A 62 -13.03 -11.10 -11.96
N ALA A 63 -12.52 -10.74 -10.78
CA ALA A 63 -11.10 -10.48 -10.60
C ALA A 63 -10.31 -11.80 -10.70
N MET A 64 -9.17 -11.77 -11.39
CA MET A 64 -8.31 -12.94 -11.57
C MET A 64 -7.08 -12.85 -10.68
N LYS A 65 -6.79 -13.91 -9.93
CA LYS A 65 -5.56 -14.02 -9.13
C LYS A 65 -4.34 -14.06 -10.05
N GLN A 66 -3.35 -13.20 -9.78
CA GLN A 66 -2.13 -13.05 -10.57
C GLN A 66 -0.84 -13.33 -9.79
N GLY A 67 -0.92 -13.65 -8.50
CA GLY A 67 0.23 -13.99 -7.69
C GLY A 67 0.03 -13.67 -6.21
N SER A 68 1.14 -13.49 -5.53
CA SER A 68 1.21 -13.02 -4.14
C SER A 68 2.00 -11.73 -4.04
N PHE A 69 1.89 -11.06 -2.90
CA PHE A 69 2.69 -9.91 -2.56
C PHE A 69 3.13 -9.98 -1.10
N TRP A 70 4.16 -9.22 -0.78
CA TRP A 70 4.63 -9.01 0.57
C TRP A 70 5.19 -7.59 0.73
N VAL A 71 4.77 -6.93 1.81
CA VAL A 71 5.33 -5.65 2.26
C VAL A 71 5.69 -5.80 3.73
N ASP A 72 6.90 -5.43 4.13
CA ASP A 72 7.28 -5.38 5.53
C ASP A 72 7.84 -4.04 5.95
N CYS A 73 7.85 -3.83 7.27
CA CYS A 73 8.36 -2.65 7.93
C CYS A 73 9.18 -3.06 9.15
N GLU A 74 10.48 -2.79 9.08
CA GLU A 74 11.38 -2.83 10.21
C GLU A 74 11.47 -1.44 10.85
N THR A 75 11.52 -1.39 12.18
CA THR A 75 11.55 -0.14 12.94
C THR A 75 12.84 -0.06 13.73
N TYR A 76 13.48 1.11 13.68
CA TYR A 76 14.72 1.39 14.39
C TYR A 76 14.56 2.63 15.27
N HIS A 77 15.00 2.53 16.51
CA HIS A 77 15.14 3.65 17.43
C HIS A 77 16.45 4.38 17.17
N THR A 78 16.41 5.70 17.11
CA THR A 78 17.63 6.52 17.13
C THR A 78 18.26 6.49 18.53
N THR A 79 19.56 6.23 18.60
CA THR A 79 20.34 6.30 19.84
C THR A 79 21.03 7.66 19.94
N GLY A 80 21.10 8.22 21.15
CA GLY A 80 21.84 9.48 21.40
C GLY A 80 21.04 10.78 21.31
N THR A 81 19.72 10.76 21.48
CA THR A 81 18.95 12.00 21.67
C THR A 81 19.37 12.70 22.96
N ALA A 82 19.73 13.99 22.89
CA ALA A 82 19.96 14.83 24.05
C ALA A 82 18.77 14.75 25.03
N SER A 83 19.07 14.76 26.34
CA SER A 83 18.10 14.55 27.41
C SER A 83 16.84 15.42 27.23
N GLY A 84 15.70 14.79 26.99
CA GLY A 84 14.38 15.44 26.96
C GLY A 84 13.63 15.42 25.63
N GLN A 85 14.22 14.93 24.52
CA GLN A 85 13.50 14.77 23.26
C GLN A 85 13.03 13.32 23.05
N PRO A 86 11.81 13.09 22.52
CA PRO A 86 11.37 11.75 22.17
C PRO A 86 12.28 11.17 21.08
N SER A 87 12.66 9.90 21.22
CA SER A 87 13.48 9.19 20.23
C SER A 87 12.71 9.08 18.91
N LYS A 88 13.19 9.74 17.86
CA LYS A 88 12.63 9.62 16.51
C LYS A 88 12.85 8.21 15.96
N LEU A 89 11.87 7.71 15.21
CA LEU A 89 11.93 6.39 14.59
C LEU A 89 12.38 6.47 13.14
N LEU A 90 13.15 5.47 12.72
CA LEU A 90 13.44 5.17 11.33
C LEU A 90 12.70 3.90 10.92
N TYR A 91 11.94 3.96 9.84
CA TYR A 91 11.21 2.84 9.26
C TYR A 91 11.88 2.40 7.97
N VAL A 92 12.25 1.13 7.87
CA VAL A 92 12.80 0.54 6.65
C VAL A 92 11.76 -0.44 6.11
N MET A 93 11.32 -0.21 4.87
CA MET A 93 10.24 -0.97 4.25
C MET A 93 10.68 -1.63 2.95
N HIS A 94 10.24 -2.87 2.74
CA HIS A 94 10.46 -3.60 1.50
C HIS A 94 9.13 -3.97 0.85
N ASN A 95 9.16 -4.09 -0.47
CA ASN A 95 8.04 -4.53 -1.28
C ASN A 95 8.51 -5.61 -2.24
N SER A 96 7.87 -6.77 -2.23
CA SER A 96 8.19 -7.89 -3.13
C SER A 96 8.08 -7.55 -4.61
N GLU A 97 7.29 -6.53 -4.98
CA GLU A 97 7.17 -6.05 -6.37
C GLU A 97 8.30 -5.10 -6.78
N ALA A 98 9.07 -4.60 -5.82
CA ALA A 98 10.27 -3.78 -6.04
C ALA A 98 11.47 -4.35 -5.26
N PRO A 99 11.87 -5.62 -5.52
CA PRO A 99 12.79 -6.37 -4.67
C PRO A 99 14.23 -5.84 -4.66
N LEU A 100 14.56 -4.92 -5.57
CA LEU A 100 15.89 -4.28 -5.66
C LEU A 100 15.97 -2.97 -4.88
N SER A 101 14.87 -2.53 -4.26
CA SER A 101 14.78 -1.26 -3.55
C SER A 101 14.10 -1.41 -2.19
N CYS A 102 14.52 -0.59 -1.24
CA CYS A 102 13.83 -0.37 0.02
C CYS A 102 13.48 1.12 0.17
N THR A 103 12.50 1.38 1.03
CA THR A 103 12.09 2.74 1.39
C THR A 103 12.40 2.99 2.85
N ALA A 104 13.26 3.97 3.12
CA ALA A 104 13.63 4.40 4.46
C ALA A 104 12.92 5.72 4.79
N LEU A 105 12.04 5.70 5.78
CA LEU A 105 11.22 6.84 6.21
C LEU A 105 11.63 7.27 7.62
N PHE A 106 12.15 8.48 7.75
CA PHE A 106 12.49 9.06 9.05
C PHE A 106 11.33 9.88 9.60
N GLU A 107 10.97 9.67 10.86
CA GLU A 107 9.86 10.36 11.50
C GLU A 107 10.07 11.88 11.54
N GLY A 108 9.18 12.62 10.88
CA GLY A 108 9.27 14.07 10.74
C GLY A 108 10.51 14.54 9.95
N GLY A 109 11.07 13.68 9.09
CA GLY A 109 12.22 14.00 8.25
C GLY A 109 12.08 13.43 6.83
N PRO A 110 13.19 13.32 6.10
CA PRO A 110 13.15 12.91 4.70
C PRO A 110 12.82 11.43 4.52
N CYS A 111 12.25 11.12 3.35
CA CYS A 111 12.15 9.76 2.83
C CYS A 111 13.32 9.50 1.88
N LEU A 112 13.89 8.30 1.92
CA LEU A 112 14.97 7.85 1.06
C LEU A 112 14.57 6.54 0.37
N MET A 113 14.82 6.47 -0.93
CA MET A 113 14.81 5.21 -1.68
C MET A 113 16.24 4.71 -1.79
N ALA A 114 16.51 3.50 -1.33
CA ALA A 114 17.82 2.88 -1.38
C ALA A 114 17.74 1.48 -2.00
N ASP A 115 18.88 0.88 -2.30
CA ASP A 115 18.95 -0.50 -2.79
C ASP A 115 18.97 -1.51 -1.63
N GLY A 116 18.98 -2.81 -1.96
CA GLY A 116 19.05 -3.87 -0.96
C GLY A 116 20.32 -3.90 -0.10
N ASN A 117 21.36 -3.11 -0.42
CA ASN A 117 22.54 -3.01 0.45
C ASN A 117 22.30 -2.12 1.67
N PHE A 118 21.17 -1.40 1.70
CA PHE A 118 20.79 -0.57 2.84
C PHE A 118 20.63 -1.39 4.14
N ASP A 119 20.13 -2.63 4.06
CA ASP A 119 20.04 -3.52 5.24
C ASP A 119 21.43 -3.81 5.83
N VAL A 120 22.42 -4.03 4.97
CA VAL A 120 23.81 -4.22 5.39
C VAL A 120 24.37 -2.96 6.03
N LEU A 121 24.02 -1.78 5.52
CA LEU A 121 24.37 -0.49 6.12
C LEU A 121 23.74 -0.35 7.51
N MET A 122 22.47 -0.75 7.68
CA MET A 122 21.77 -0.69 8.98
C MET A 122 22.45 -1.55 10.05
N VAL A 123 23.00 -2.70 9.68
CA VAL A 123 23.81 -3.53 10.61
C VAL A 123 25.08 -2.80 11.06
N LYS A 124 25.74 -2.07 10.15
CA LYS A 124 26.93 -1.26 10.48
C LYS A 124 26.60 -0.05 11.34
N LEU A 125 25.41 0.51 11.20
CA LEU A 125 24.93 1.68 11.94
C LEU A 125 24.23 1.33 13.27
N LYS A 126 24.37 0.10 13.79
CA LYS A 126 23.72 -0.35 15.04
C LYS A 126 24.00 0.52 16.27
N SER A 127 25.11 1.27 16.28
CA SER A 127 25.44 2.22 17.35
C SER A 127 24.57 3.47 17.34
N HIS A 128 23.96 3.80 16.19
CA HIS A 128 23.09 4.96 15.94
C HIS A 128 21.61 4.58 15.78
N PHE A 129 21.34 3.36 15.31
CA PHE A 129 20.01 2.85 15.06
C PHE A 129 19.83 1.47 15.68
N GLN A 130 19.06 1.41 16.76
CA GLN A 130 18.74 0.17 17.45
C GLN A 130 17.47 -0.43 16.87
N ASN A 131 17.55 -1.63 16.28
CA ASN A 131 16.37 -2.33 15.78
C ASN A 131 15.40 -2.65 16.94
N ALA A 132 14.15 -2.25 16.77
CA ALA A 132 13.06 -2.54 17.67
C ALA A 132 12.63 -4.01 17.47
N LYS A 133 13.38 -4.94 18.07
CA LYS A 133 13.08 -6.37 17.98
C LYS A 133 11.64 -6.62 18.44
N GLY A 134 10.88 -7.36 17.64
CA GLY A 134 9.46 -7.60 17.93
C GLY A 134 8.51 -6.47 17.50
N HIS A 135 9.01 -5.47 16.78
CA HIS A 135 8.19 -4.46 16.10
C HIS A 135 8.21 -4.64 14.58
N LYS A 136 8.64 -5.79 14.06
CA LYS A 136 8.48 -6.08 12.64
C LYS A 136 6.99 -6.30 12.34
N VAL A 137 6.46 -5.53 11.40
CA VAL A 137 5.10 -5.68 10.89
C VAL A 137 5.21 -5.99 9.41
N GLU A 138 4.34 -6.85 8.93
CA GLU A 138 4.31 -7.23 7.53
C GLU A 138 2.87 -7.45 7.07
N SER A 139 2.62 -7.22 5.80
CA SER A 139 1.41 -7.62 5.11
C SER A 139 1.76 -8.64 4.04
N ARG A 140 1.08 -9.80 4.04
CA ARG A 140 1.23 -10.85 3.04
C ARG A 140 -0.12 -11.29 2.52
N GLY A 141 -0.21 -11.54 1.21
CA GLY A 141 -1.39 -12.15 0.65
C GLY A 141 -1.38 -12.27 -0.85
N ALA A 142 -2.57 -12.28 -1.44
CA ALA A 142 -2.75 -12.51 -2.87
C ALA A 142 -2.93 -11.20 -3.64
N ARG A 143 -2.46 -11.23 -4.87
CA ARG A 143 -2.60 -10.16 -5.86
C ARG A 143 -3.60 -10.57 -6.92
N TYR A 144 -4.55 -9.70 -7.22
CA TYR A 144 -5.61 -9.86 -8.20
C TYR A 144 -5.53 -8.76 -9.27
N ARG A 145 -6.06 -9.06 -10.44
CA ARG A 145 -6.31 -8.08 -11.49
C ARG A 145 -7.77 -8.09 -11.89
N TYR A 146 -8.38 -6.91 -11.94
CA TYR A 146 -9.72 -6.69 -12.44
C TYR A 146 -9.69 -5.53 -13.44
N CYS A 147 -9.84 -5.80 -14.73
CA CYS A 147 -9.70 -4.77 -15.78
C CYS A 147 -8.38 -3.97 -15.66
N ASP A 148 -8.49 -2.68 -15.32
CA ASP A 148 -7.37 -1.75 -15.12
C ASP A 148 -6.98 -1.57 -13.65
N PHE A 149 -7.62 -2.32 -12.75
CA PHE A 149 -7.32 -2.36 -11.33
C PHE A 149 -6.40 -3.52 -10.98
N LEU A 150 -5.47 -3.24 -10.08
CA LEU A 150 -4.69 -4.23 -9.35
C LEU A 150 -5.16 -4.18 -7.89
N VAL A 151 -5.46 -5.33 -7.32
CA VAL A 151 -5.93 -5.45 -5.93
C VAL A 151 -5.00 -6.37 -5.18
N LYS A 152 -4.47 -5.93 -4.04
CA LYS A 152 -3.71 -6.77 -3.13
C LYS A 152 -4.47 -6.92 -1.83
N LEU A 153 -4.86 -8.16 -1.52
CA LEU A 153 -5.55 -8.51 -0.30
C LEU A 153 -4.59 -9.29 0.59
N GLY A 154 -4.25 -8.72 1.74
CA GLY A 154 -3.26 -9.29 2.64
C GLY A 154 -3.67 -9.31 4.10
N THR A 155 -3.11 -10.27 4.82
CA THR A 155 -3.15 -10.36 6.27
C THR A 155 -1.96 -9.59 6.84
N VAL A 156 -2.23 -8.70 7.79
CA VAL A 156 -1.20 -7.96 8.50
C VAL A 156 -0.79 -8.76 9.73
N THR A 157 0.47 -9.13 9.81
CA THR A 157 1.06 -9.87 10.93
C THR A 157 2.09 -9.01 11.65
N MET A 158 2.14 -9.18 12.97
CA MET A 158 3.16 -8.60 13.84
C MET A 158 3.54 -9.65 14.87
N ASN A 159 4.84 -9.93 14.99
CA ASN A 159 5.35 -11.04 15.82
C ASN A 159 4.65 -12.37 15.51
N SER A 160 4.55 -12.67 14.21
CA SER A 160 3.90 -13.89 13.69
C SER A 160 2.42 -14.06 14.06
N SER A 161 1.78 -13.03 14.65
CA SER A 161 0.37 -13.03 15.00
C SER A 161 -0.41 -12.18 14.01
N ALA A 162 -1.52 -12.69 13.48
CA ALA A 162 -2.42 -11.91 12.63
C ALA A 162 -3.09 -10.80 13.46
N ARG A 163 -2.94 -9.55 13.01
CA ARG A 163 -3.47 -8.37 13.70
C ARG A 163 -4.47 -7.57 12.89
N GLY A 164 -4.56 -7.81 11.58
CA GLY A 164 -5.51 -7.10 10.73
C GLY A 164 -5.49 -7.56 9.29
N ILE A 165 -6.23 -6.83 8.46
CA ILE A 165 -6.39 -7.09 7.03
C ILE A 165 -6.05 -5.79 6.31
N SER A 166 -5.23 -5.87 5.27
CA SER A 166 -4.91 -4.76 4.38
C SER A 166 -5.46 -5.02 2.99
N VAL A 167 -6.04 -3.98 2.38
CA VAL A 167 -6.40 -3.95 0.97
C VAL A 167 -5.64 -2.80 0.31
N GLU A 168 -4.86 -3.12 -0.71
CA GLU A 168 -4.28 -2.15 -1.65
C GLU A 168 -5.07 -2.21 -2.95
N VAL A 169 -5.50 -1.06 -3.46
CA VAL A 169 -6.12 -0.93 -4.78
C VAL A 169 -5.33 0.09 -5.58
N GLU A 170 -4.80 -0.33 -6.71
CA GLU A 170 -4.13 0.52 -7.69
C GLU A 170 -4.96 0.60 -8.97
N TYR A 171 -5.29 1.81 -9.40
CA TYR A 171 -5.84 2.08 -10.73
C TYR A 171 -4.71 2.42 -11.72
N CYS A 172 -4.43 1.52 -12.65
CA CYS A 172 -3.27 1.59 -13.54
C CYS A 172 -3.47 2.48 -14.80
N ALA A 173 -4.71 2.88 -15.11
CA ALA A 173 -5.07 3.63 -16.31
C ALA A 173 -5.35 5.12 -16.02
N CYS A 174 -4.55 5.73 -15.15
CA CYS A 174 -4.77 7.10 -14.72
C CYS A 174 -4.08 8.11 -15.66
N VAL A 175 -4.78 9.21 -15.96
CA VAL A 175 -4.22 10.39 -16.65
C VAL A 175 -4.24 11.61 -15.71
N VAL A 176 -5.30 11.75 -14.91
CA VAL A 176 -5.48 12.82 -13.92
C VAL A 176 -5.77 12.18 -12.54
N PRO A 177 -4.77 12.05 -11.67
CA PRO A 177 -4.94 11.37 -10.38
C PRO A 177 -6.00 11.95 -9.46
N GLY A 178 -6.21 13.27 -9.50
CA GLY A 178 -7.22 13.95 -8.68
C GLY A 178 -8.65 13.46 -8.90
N ASP A 179 -8.98 13.06 -10.12
CA ASP A 179 -10.33 12.61 -10.48
C ASP A 179 -10.52 11.09 -10.27
N CYS A 180 -9.43 10.34 -10.09
CA CYS A 180 -9.48 8.88 -10.02
C CYS A 180 -9.87 8.36 -8.64
N TRP A 181 -9.84 9.20 -7.60
CA TRP A 181 -10.17 8.77 -6.24
C TRP A 181 -11.59 8.23 -6.13
N ASN A 182 -12.59 8.93 -6.69
CA ASN A 182 -13.98 8.49 -6.62
C ASN A 182 -14.18 7.13 -7.31
N LEU A 183 -13.47 6.88 -8.41
CA LEU A 183 -13.48 5.60 -9.12
C LEU A 183 -12.84 4.47 -8.28
N ILE A 184 -11.73 4.75 -7.60
CA ILE A 184 -11.13 3.80 -6.64
C ILE A 184 -12.09 3.52 -5.49
N LYS A 185 -12.72 4.57 -4.95
CA LYS A 185 -13.65 4.50 -3.83
C LYS A 185 -14.87 3.63 -4.17
N GLU A 186 -15.49 3.86 -5.33
CA GLU A 186 -16.61 3.05 -5.83
C GLU A 186 -16.22 1.59 -6.06
N PHE A 187 -15.03 1.34 -6.61
CA PHE A 187 -14.54 -0.02 -6.80
C PHE A 187 -14.26 -0.72 -5.46
N ILE A 188 -13.67 -0.04 -4.48
CA ILE A 188 -13.49 -0.60 -3.13
C ILE A 188 -14.86 -0.91 -2.50
N GLN A 189 -15.83 -0.01 -2.65
CA GLN A 189 -17.20 -0.20 -2.17
C GLN A 189 -17.88 -1.44 -2.76
N SER A 190 -17.56 -1.82 -4.00
CA SER A 190 -18.20 -2.96 -4.66
C SER A 190 -17.89 -4.31 -4.00
N PHE A 191 -16.80 -4.43 -3.23
CA PHE A 191 -16.47 -5.65 -2.49
C PHE A 191 -16.33 -5.47 -0.98
N LEU A 192 -16.04 -4.26 -0.47
CA LEU A 192 -16.01 -3.97 0.97
C LEU A 192 -17.36 -3.47 1.53
N GLY A 193 -18.33 -3.18 0.67
CA GLY A 193 -19.61 -2.62 1.07
C GLY A 193 -19.42 -1.25 1.74
N PRO A 194 -20.06 -0.98 2.90
CA PRO A 194 -19.99 0.32 3.55
C PRO A 194 -18.62 0.65 4.15
N ASN A 195 -17.70 -0.32 4.26
CA ASN A 195 -16.39 -0.16 4.89
C ASN A 195 -15.35 0.45 3.93
N VAL A 196 -15.67 1.61 3.35
CA VAL A 196 -14.83 2.27 2.37
C VAL A 196 -13.85 3.22 3.08
N PRO A 197 -12.55 3.24 2.71
CA PRO A 197 -11.61 4.18 3.29
C PRO A 197 -11.93 5.63 2.92
N GLU A 198 -11.51 6.53 3.80
CA GLU A 198 -11.42 7.97 3.51
C GLU A 198 -10.27 8.26 2.53
N LEU A 199 -10.24 9.49 1.99
CA LEU A 199 -9.19 9.93 1.08
C LEU A 199 -7.82 9.79 1.76
N PRO A 200 -6.85 9.05 1.15
CA PRO A 200 -5.51 8.93 1.68
C PRO A 200 -4.85 10.31 1.90
N SER A 201 -4.17 10.46 3.05
CA SER A 201 -3.47 11.69 3.45
C SER A 201 -2.46 12.17 2.40
N VAL A 202 -1.80 11.24 1.72
CA VAL A 202 -0.83 11.50 0.64
C VAL A 202 -1.42 12.26 -0.54
N PHE A 203 -2.75 12.26 -0.70
CA PHE A 203 -3.44 13.04 -1.72
C PHE A 203 -3.78 14.46 -1.25
N ALA A 204 -3.92 14.70 0.05
CA ALA A 204 -4.23 16.03 0.60
C ALA A 204 -3.02 16.98 0.58
N THR A 205 -1.80 16.43 0.64
CA THR A 205 -0.55 17.22 0.71
C THR A 205 -0.06 17.70 -0.65
N LYS A 206 -0.68 17.27 -1.76
CA LYS A 206 -0.29 17.66 -3.12
C LYS A 206 -1.17 18.81 -3.59
N ALA A 207 -0.54 19.94 -3.92
CA ALA A 207 -1.24 21.10 -4.49
C ALA A 207 -2.04 20.70 -5.75
N GLU A 208 -3.24 21.26 -5.89
CA GLU A 208 -4.10 21.04 -7.06
C GLU A 208 -3.31 21.24 -8.36
N GLY A 209 -3.28 20.22 -9.22
CA GLY A 209 -2.69 20.29 -10.57
C GLY A 209 -1.28 19.69 -10.75
N LEU A 210 -0.56 19.33 -9.68
CA LEU A 210 0.72 18.62 -9.76
C LEU A 210 0.63 17.24 -9.11
N PHE A 211 -0.30 16.41 -9.60
CA PHE A 211 -0.28 15.00 -9.24
C PHE A 211 0.91 14.33 -9.92
N VAL A 212 2.04 14.29 -9.22
CA VAL A 212 3.14 13.38 -9.52
C VAL A 212 2.57 11.94 -9.48
N PRO A 213 2.91 11.05 -10.45
CA PRO A 213 2.52 9.64 -10.42
C PRO A 213 2.66 9.07 -9.01
N ALA A 214 1.74 8.20 -8.56
CA ALA A 214 1.87 7.57 -7.25
C ALA A 214 3.30 7.05 -7.10
N ASP A 215 4.06 7.71 -6.23
CA ASP A 215 5.45 7.32 -6.02
C ASP A 215 5.41 6.05 -5.16
N ALA A 216 6.42 5.20 -5.31
CA ALA A 216 6.60 4.07 -4.41
C ALA A 216 6.56 4.54 -2.94
N VAL A 217 7.06 5.75 -2.69
CA VAL A 217 7.03 6.45 -1.39
C VAL A 217 5.61 6.71 -0.88
N ASP A 218 4.67 7.14 -1.72
CA ASP A 218 3.29 7.41 -1.30
C ASP A 218 2.61 6.12 -0.81
N THR A 219 2.79 5.02 -1.56
CA THR A 219 2.24 3.71 -1.21
C THR A 219 2.86 3.20 0.08
N MET A 220 4.18 3.32 0.26
CA MET A 220 4.85 2.94 1.50
C MET A 220 4.43 3.80 2.70
N THR A 221 4.16 5.09 2.48
CA THR A 221 3.63 5.98 3.53
C THR A 221 2.25 5.52 3.99
N GLN A 222 1.36 5.15 3.06
CA GLN A 222 0.05 4.60 3.42
C GLN A 222 0.16 3.26 4.17
N TYR A 223 1.08 2.38 3.77
CA TYR A 223 1.38 1.16 4.54
C TYR A 223 1.91 1.48 5.95
N LEU A 224 2.78 2.47 6.09
CA LEU A 224 3.30 2.90 7.39
C LEU A 224 2.18 3.40 8.31
N GLU A 225 1.25 4.20 7.79
CA GLU A 225 0.07 4.65 8.53
C GLU A 225 -0.80 3.47 8.98
N LEU A 226 -1.03 2.50 8.09
CA LEU A 226 -1.75 1.26 8.40
C LEU A 226 -1.05 0.47 9.51
N PHE A 227 0.26 0.26 9.39
CA PHE A 227 1.05 -0.45 10.41
C PHE A 227 1.06 0.32 11.74
N GLY A 228 1.08 1.65 11.71
CA GLY A 228 0.94 2.50 12.88
C GLY A 228 -0.39 2.27 13.62
N LYS A 229 -1.51 2.15 12.89
CA LYS A 229 -2.82 1.82 13.46
C LYS A 229 -2.82 0.44 14.13
N VAL A 230 -2.23 -0.56 13.48
CA VAL A 230 -2.12 -1.93 14.00
C VAL A 230 -1.26 -2.00 15.27
N ARG A 231 -0.15 -1.25 15.32
CA ARG A 231 0.70 -1.15 16.52
C ARG A 231 -0.06 -0.54 17.71
N LYS A 232 -0.85 0.53 17.48
CA LYS A 232 -1.67 1.15 18.53
C LYS A 232 -2.75 0.21 19.07
N GLN A 233 -3.36 -0.60 18.21
CA GLN A 233 -4.35 -1.61 18.62
C GLN A 233 -3.74 -2.69 19.53
N GLN A 234 -2.48 -3.08 19.30
CA GLN A 234 -1.77 -4.02 20.18
C GLN A 234 -1.62 -3.49 21.62
N VAL A 235 -1.27 -2.20 21.78
CA VAL A 235 -1.08 -1.58 23.10
C VAL A 235 -2.37 -1.59 23.92
N LEU A 236 -3.51 -1.31 23.27
CA LEU A 236 -4.82 -1.31 23.91
C LEU A 236 -5.26 -2.72 24.36
N GLN A 237 -5.00 -3.74 23.55
CA GLN A 237 -5.31 -5.14 23.92
C GLN A 237 -4.38 -5.68 25.02
N GLY A 238 -3.13 -5.21 25.09
CA GLY A 238 -2.19 -5.57 26.15
C GLY A 238 -2.45 -4.92 27.50
N ALA A 239 -3.16 -3.78 27.55
CA ALA A 239 -3.53 -3.09 28.78
C ALA A 239 -4.76 -3.69 29.48
N SER A 240 -5.57 -4.49 28.77
CA SER A 240 -6.79 -5.12 29.31
C SER A 240 -6.52 -6.47 30.01
N VAL A 241 -5.26 -6.91 30.07
CA VAL A 241 -4.83 -8.12 30.77
C VAL A 241 -3.82 -7.75 31.84
N ARG A 242 -4.28 -7.02 32.86
CA ARG A 242 -3.65 -6.92 34.18
C ARG A 242 -4.71 -6.77 35.25
#